data_AF-A0A428XQY9-F1
#
_entry.id   AF-A0A428XQY9-F1
#
_cell.length_a   1.000
_cell.length_b   1.000
_cell.length_c   1.000
_cell.angle_alpha   90.00
_cell.angle_beta   90.00
_cell.angle_gamma   90.00
#
_symmetry.space_group_name_H-M   'P 1'
#
loop_
_entity.id
_entity.type
_entity.pdbx_description
1 polymer ?
#
loop_
_entity_poly.entity_id
_entity_poly.type
_entity_poly.pdbx_seq_one_letter_code
_entity_poly.pdbx_strand_id
1 'polypeptide(L)'
;MSFPITRRSIGKTGVLAGLAAAVSSVLPAVSARAAERRAPKRPGTSANGWTFQANADLDSQVWTRPVAGTGLSVPVWIGDVEAILLHVARRFHYEIEQIQPADLTGWRPVGDIDKDLPESNLASGTAIRIRPGSRAKGGFFPLQELVLRDILADCEGVVRWGGDDQEVDESLFSIALGPRNKRVRTLADKFRGWETAPGEGAGVNVDFLAPSRRARATTLARAQRRR
;
A
#
# COMPACT_ATOMS: atom_id res chain seq x y z
N MET A 1 -45.92 40.39 29.98
CA MET A 1 -46.85 41.48 29.60
C MET A 1 -47.72 40.95 28.47
N SER A 2 -48.96 40.62 28.82
CA SER A 2 -49.90 39.86 27.99
C SER A 2 -50.92 40.83 27.42
N PHE A 3 -51.18 40.76 26.11
CA PHE A 3 -52.26 41.51 25.47
C PHE A 3 -53.40 40.55 25.08
N PRO A 4 -54.67 40.92 25.34
CA PRO A 4 -55.79 40.00 25.41
C PRO A 4 -56.43 39.66 24.06
N ILE A 5 -56.94 38.43 24.00
CA ILE A 5 -57.90 37.91 23.01
C ILE A 5 -59.30 38.42 23.36
N THR A 6 -60.11 38.83 22.37
CA THR A 6 -61.60 38.79 22.30
C THR A 6 -61.99 39.39 20.93
N ARG A 7 -62.81 38.79 20.06
CA ARG A 7 -64.25 38.51 20.26
C ARG A 7 -64.80 37.53 19.20
N ARG A 8 -65.68 36.66 19.68
CA ARG A 8 -66.63 35.79 18.95
C ARG A 8 -67.49 36.56 17.94
N SER A 9 -67.83 35.89 16.84
CA SER A 9 -69.20 35.91 16.30
C SER A 9 -69.58 34.55 15.71
N ILE A 10 -70.68 34.03 16.22
CA ILE A 10 -71.39 32.80 15.86
C ILE A 10 -72.24 33.06 14.61
N GLY A 11 -72.38 32.09 13.72
CA GLY A 11 -73.37 32.20 12.64
C GLY A 11 -73.49 31.04 11.66
N LYS A 12 -74.33 30.06 12.03
CA LYS A 12 -75.30 29.34 11.18
C LYS A 12 -74.79 28.34 10.11
N THR A 13 -75.13 27.09 10.41
CA THR A 13 -75.58 26.00 9.53
C THR A 13 -76.06 26.40 8.12
N GLY A 14 -75.53 25.69 7.13
CA GLY A 14 -76.11 25.54 5.80
C GLY A 14 -75.60 24.24 5.16
N VAL A 15 -76.42 23.19 5.20
CA VAL A 15 -76.22 21.96 4.42
C VAL A 15 -76.67 22.27 3.00
N LEU A 16 -75.76 22.18 2.03
CA LEU A 16 -76.09 22.07 0.61
C LEU A 16 -75.26 20.95 -0.01
N ALA A 17 -76.00 19.99 -0.55
CA ALA A 17 -75.51 18.88 -1.33
C ALA A 17 -75.12 19.33 -2.75
N GLY A 18 -74.12 18.66 -3.31
CA GLY A 18 -73.95 18.53 -4.76
C GLY A 18 -73.08 19.59 -5.44
N LEU A 19 -71.83 19.24 -5.74
CA LEU A 19 -71.32 19.00 -7.10
C LEU A 19 -69.82 18.73 -7.01
N ALA A 20 -69.40 17.53 -7.42
CA ALA A 20 -68.00 17.19 -7.60
C ALA A 20 -67.45 17.96 -8.81
N ALA A 21 -66.66 18.99 -8.54
CA ALA A 21 -65.78 19.60 -9.52
C ALA A 21 -64.35 19.13 -9.21
N ALA A 22 -63.82 18.24 -10.04
CA ALA A 22 -62.43 17.85 -10.03
C ALA A 22 -61.59 19.06 -10.47
N VAL A 23 -61.15 19.87 -9.52
CA VAL A 23 -60.15 20.92 -9.77
C VAL A 23 -58.79 20.23 -9.73
N SER A 24 -58.36 19.73 -10.89
CA SER A 24 -56.99 19.24 -11.09
C SER A 24 -56.03 20.40 -10.86
N SER A 25 -55.49 20.49 -9.64
CA SER A 25 -54.41 21.41 -9.32
C SER A 25 -53.17 20.94 -10.07
N VAL A 26 -52.85 21.60 -11.17
CA VAL A 26 -51.59 21.39 -11.89
C VAL A 26 -50.49 21.94 -11.00
N LEU A 27 -49.95 21.11 -10.12
CA LEU A 27 -48.67 21.37 -9.49
C LEU A 27 -47.62 21.32 -10.61
N PRO A 28 -46.76 22.34 -10.77
CA PRO A 28 -45.60 22.19 -11.62
C PRO A 28 -44.76 21.07 -11.01
N ALA A 29 -44.62 19.98 -11.74
CA ALA A 29 -43.70 18.91 -11.41
C ALA A 29 -42.30 19.52 -11.40
N VAL A 30 -41.81 19.90 -10.22
CA VAL A 30 -40.39 20.15 -10.02
C VAL A 30 -39.75 18.78 -10.16
N SER A 31 -39.34 18.46 -11.37
CA SER A 31 -38.46 17.34 -11.66
C SER A 31 -37.20 17.57 -10.86
N ALA A 32 -37.15 17.03 -9.64
CA ALA A 32 -35.91 16.84 -8.93
C ALA A 32 -35.08 15.91 -9.83
N ARG A 33 -34.24 16.51 -10.68
CA ARG A 33 -33.09 15.82 -11.26
C ARG A 33 -32.33 15.34 -10.04
N ALA A 34 -32.54 14.08 -9.68
CA ALA A 34 -31.60 13.35 -8.86
C ALA A 34 -30.27 13.51 -9.59
N ALA A 35 -29.43 14.43 -9.10
CA ALA A 35 -28.05 14.45 -9.48
C ALA A 35 -27.59 13.03 -9.19
N GLU A 36 -27.26 12.27 -10.24
CA GLU A 36 -26.64 10.96 -10.10
C GLU A 36 -25.50 11.19 -9.13
N ARG A 37 -25.66 10.72 -7.89
CA ARG A 37 -24.57 10.69 -6.92
C ARG A 37 -23.60 9.72 -7.54
N ARG A 38 -22.65 10.24 -8.32
CA ARG A 38 -21.52 9.48 -8.84
C ARG A 38 -20.96 8.77 -7.62
N ALA A 39 -21.11 7.45 -7.59
CA ALA A 39 -20.53 6.64 -6.54
C ALA A 39 -19.06 7.05 -6.42
N PRO A 40 -18.53 7.29 -5.20
CA PRO A 40 -17.14 7.70 -5.05
C PRO A 40 -16.26 6.70 -5.80
N LYS A 41 -15.48 7.20 -6.77
CA LYS A 41 -14.61 6.38 -7.59
C LYS A 41 -13.66 5.66 -6.64
N ARG A 42 -13.65 4.32 -6.69
CA ARG A 42 -12.73 3.53 -5.86
C ARG A 42 -11.30 4.01 -6.14
N PRO A 43 -10.46 4.19 -5.10
CA PRO A 43 -9.06 4.53 -5.31
C PRO A 43 -8.40 3.50 -6.24
N GLY A 44 -7.53 3.97 -7.12
CA GLY A 44 -6.71 3.07 -7.95
C GLY A 44 -5.84 2.16 -7.06
N THR A 45 -5.44 1.02 -7.62
CA THR A 45 -4.53 0.08 -6.96
C THR A 45 -3.25 -0.06 -7.75
N SER A 46 -2.13 -0.27 -7.06
CA SER A 46 -0.84 -0.65 -7.67
C SER A 46 -0.91 -2.06 -8.26
N ALA A 47 0.13 -2.45 -9.01
CA ALA A 47 0.24 -3.75 -9.67
C ALA A 47 0.06 -4.93 -8.70
N ASN A 48 0.47 -4.81 -7.45
CA ASN A 48 0.25 -5.83 -6.41
C ASN A 48 -1.12 -5.74 -5.70
N GLY A 49 -2.02 -4.85 -6.13
CA GLY A 49 -3.40 -4.74 -5.65
C GLY A 49 -3.60 -3.92 -4.37
N TRP A 50 -2.59 -3.19 -3.92
CA TRP A 50 -2.70 -2.27 -2.77
C TRP A 50 -3.20 -0.89 -3.22
N THR A 51 -3.99 -0.21 -2.39
CA THR A 51 -4.54 1.11 -2.76
C THR A 51 -3.44 2.16 -2.83
N PHE A 52 -3.48 3.01 -3.85
CA PHE A 52 -2.59 4.18 -3.89
C PHE A 52 -2.84 5.10 -2.70
N GLN A 53 -1.75 5.70 -2.21
CA GLN A 53 -1.78 6.67 -1.13
C GLN A 53 -1.51 8.06 -1.71
N ALA A 54 -2.28 9.06 -1.27
CA ALA A 54 -2.20 10.42 -1.81
C ALA A 54 -1.00 11.21 -1.26
N ASN A 55 -0.51 10.84 -0.07
CA ASN A 55 0.55 11.51 0.65
C ASN A 55 1.26 10.50 1.58
N ALA A 56 2.36 10.94 2.20
CA ALA A 56 3.01 10.28 3.32
C ALA A 56 2.90 11.17 4.56
N ASP A 57 2.92 10.57 5.75
CA ASP A 57 2.96 11.25 7.05
C ASP A 57 1.75 12.16 7.35
N LEU A 58 0.62 11.96 6.65
CA LEU A 58 -0.59 12.76 6.81
C LEU A 58 -1.86 12.01 6.40
N ASP A 59 -2.68 11.56 7.34
CA ASP A 59 -3.99 10.94 7.03
C ASP A 59 -3.94 9.80 5.99
N SER A 60 -2.83 9.07 5.93
CA SER A 60 -2.63 7.92 5.03
C SER A 60 -2.04 6.72 5.76
N GLN A 61 -1.93 5.61 5.03
CA GLN A 61 -1.30 4.38 5.52
C GLN A 61 0.23 4.39 5.33
N VAL A 62 0.80 5.45 4.73
CA VAL A 62 2.23 5.55 4.48
C VAL A 62 2.84 6.54 5.44
N TRP A 63 3.83 6.08 6.20
CA TRP A 63 4.57 6.91 7.14
C TRP A 63 6.06 6.68 6.98
N THR A 64 6.84 7.72 7.26
CA THR A 64 8.29 7.68 7.35
C THR A 64 8.68 6.88 8.59
N ARG A 65 9.36 5.75 8.36
CA ARG A 65 9.76 4.82 9.42
C ARG A 65 11.28 4.66 9.46
N PRO A 66 11.90 4.64 10.65
CA PRO A 66 13.33 4.45 10.76
C PRO A 66 13.71 3.01 10.42
N VAL A 67 14.81 2.82 9.69
CA VAL A 67 15.43 1.51 9.48
C VAL A 67 16.39 1.28 10.65
N ALA A 68 16.08 0.29 11.50
CA ALA A 68 16.79 0.08 12.75
C ALA A 68 18.31 -0.12 12.56
N GLY A 69 19.09 0.70 13.27
CA GLY A 69 20.55 0.66 13.33
C GLY A 69 21.30 1.19 12.10
N THR A 70 20.62 1.71 11.08
CA THR A 70 21.27 2.30 9.89
C THR A 70 21.33 3.83 9.93
N GLY A 71 20.55 4.47 10.82
CA GLY A 71 20.37 5.92 10.84
C GLY A 71 19.52 6.47 9.68
N LEU A 72 18.93 5.59 8.86
CA LEU A 72 18.09 5.96 7.72
C LEU A 72 16.60 5.88 8.08
N SER A 73 15.78 6.56 7.29
CA SER A 73 14.32 6.47 7.36
C SER A 73 13.70 6.47 5.98
N VAL A 74 12.56 5.80 5.81
CA VAL A 74 11.91 5.66 4.51
C VAL A 74 10.40 5.64 4.66
N PRO A 75 9.63 6.37 3.80
CA PRO A 75 8.17 6.31 3.82
C PRO A 75 7.67 5.00 3.23
N VAL A 76 6.95 4.22 4.02
CA VAL A 76 6.38 2.91 3.62
C VAL A 76 5.01 2.70 4.24
N TRP A 77 4.23 1.77 3.68
CA TRP A 77 2.97 1.35 4.26
C TRP A 77 3.20 0.75 5.65
N ILE A 78 2.53 1.28 6.68
CA ILE A 78 2.73 0.90 8.08
C ILE A 78 2.24 -0.51 8.43
N GLY A 79 2.81 -1.12 9.47
CA GLY A 79 2.37 -2.44 9.95
C GLY A 79 3.14 -3.59 9.30
N ASP A 80 2.45 -4.47 8.55
CA ASP A 80 3.08 -5.70 8.03
C ASP A 80 4.07 -5.42 6.90
N VAL A 81 3.74 -4.48 6.00
CA VAL A 81 4.62 -4.06 4.90
C VAL A 81 5.89 -3.41 5.44
N GLU A 82 5.74 -2.50 6.40
CA GLU A 82 6.83 -1.88 7.14
C GLU A 82 7.79 -2.94 7.73
N ALA A 83 7.28 -3.90 8.50
CA ALA A 83 8.12 -4.93 9.11
C ALA A 83 8.96 -5.70 8.08
N ILE A 84 8.38 -5.98 6.90
CA ILE A 84 9.05 -6.72 5.82
C ILE A 84 10.07 -5.86 5.09
N LEU A 85 9.68 -4.68 4.60
CA LEU A 85 10.55 -3.85 3.77
C LEU A 85 11.70 -3.25 4.58
N LEU A 86 11.46 -2.87 5.84
CA LEU A 86 12.53 -2.40 6.71
C LEU A 86 13.51 -3.52 7.07
N HIS A 87 13.05 -4.76 7.23
CA HIS A 87 13.94 -5.92 7.39
C HIS A 87 14.85 -6.11 6.18
N VAL A 88 14.30 -6.03 4.96
CA VAL A 88 15.09 -6.10 3.71
C VAL A 88 16.13 -4.98 3.64
N ALA A 89 15.72 -3.72 3.87
CA ALA A 89 16.63 -2.58 3.85
C ALA A 89 17.75 -2.71 4.90
N ARG A 90 17.41 -3.17 6.10
CA ARG A 90 18.38 -3.40 7.18
C ARG A 90 19.39 -4.50 6.83
N ARG A 91 18.92 -5.66 6.34
CA ARG A 91 19.76 -6.77 5.89
C ARG A 91 20.69 -6.34 4.75
N PHE A 92 20.17 -5.60 3.77
CA PHE A 92 20.96 -5.05 2.68
C PHE A 92 22.09 -4.16 3.21
N HIS A 93 21.77 -3.23 4.12
CA HIS A 93 22.73 -2.30 4.71
C HIS A 93 23.88 -2.99 5.44
N TYR A 94 23.60 -4.07 6.17
CA TYR A 94 24.63 -4.77 6.95
C TYR A 94 25.41 -5.82 6.18
N GLU A 95 24.81 -6.44 5.17
CA GLU A 95 25.35 -7.69 4.62
C GLU A 95 25.75 -7.59 3.15
N ILE A 96 25.31 -6.54 2.45
CA ILE A 96 25.66 -6.31 1.05
C ILE A 96 26.54 -5.07 0.94
N GLU A 97 26.00 -3.91 1.35
CA GLU A 97 26.70 -2.64 1.34
C GLU A 97 25.95 -1.59 2.15
N GLN A 98 26.70 -0.64 2.73
CA GLN A 98 26.13 0.46 3.49
C GLN A 98 25.31 1.39 2.59
N ILE A 99 24.00 1.43 2.82
CA ILE A 99 23.09 2.34 2.12
C ILE A 99 23.35 3.79 2.54
N GLN A 100 23.51 4.70 1.59
CA GLN A 100 23.61 6.15 1.84
C GLN A 100 22.20 6.78 1.91
N PRO A 101 22.02 7.92 2.59
CA PRO A 101 20.71 8.59 2.68
C PRO A 101 20.05 8.88 1.32
N ALA A 102 20.83 9.24 0.30
CA ALA A 102 20.32 9.48 -1.05
C ALA A 102 19.92 8.19 -1.81
N ASP A 103 20.37 7.03 -1.33
CA ASP A 103 20.22 5.74 -2.00
C ASP A 103 19.07 4.90 -1.43
N LEU A 104 18.24 5.45 -0.55
CA LEU A 104 17.02 4.81 -0.05
C LEU A 104 15.80 5.66 -0.36
N THR A 105 14.94 5.19 -1.25
CA THR A 105 13.68 5.86 -1.59
C THR A 105 12.50 4.95 -1.30
N GLY A 106 11.45 5.50 -0.68
CA GLY A 106 10.21 4.78 -0.40
C GLY A 106 9.05 5.22 -1.28
N TRP A 107 7.90 5.46 -0.65
CA TRP A 107 6.70 5.95 -1.30
C TRP A 107 6.96 7.16 -2.20
N ARG A 108 6.30 7.17 -3.35
CA ARG A 108 6.27 8.29 -4.31
C ARG A 108 4.85 8.49 -4.81
N PRO A 109 4.40 9.72 -5.06
CA PRO A 109 3.09 9.95 -5.66
C PRO A 109 2.96 9.24 -7.01
N VAL A 110 1.76 8.78 -7.33
CA VAL A 110 1.48 8.01 -8.56
C VAL A 110 1.93 8.75 -9.82
N GLY A 111 1.76 10.08 -9.90
CA GLY A 111 2.24 10.90 -11.02
C GLY A 111 1.98 10.24 -12.39
N ASP A 112 3.03 10.16 -13.21
CA ASP A 112 3.02 9.50 -14.52
C ASP A 112 3.44 8.01 -14.45
N ILE A 113 3.44 7.40 -13.26
CA ILE A 113 3.78 5.98 -13.10
C ILE A 113 2.67 5.14 -13.73
N ASP A 114 3.06 4.23 -14.62
CA ASP A 114 2.14 3.21 -15.12
C ASP A 114 1.69 2.30 -13.98
N LYS A 115 0.39 2.27 -13.74
CA LYS A 115 -0.27 1.50 -12.67
C LYS A 115 -0.08 -0.01 -12.80
N ASP A 116 0.19 -0.50 -14.01
CA ASP A 116 0.30 -1.93 -14.30
C ASP A 116 1.76 -2.42 -14.17
N LEU A 117 2.73 -1.50 -14.04
CA LEU A 117 4.14 -1.82 -13.83
C LEU A 117 4.49 -2.00 -12.34
N PRO A 118 5.54 -2.77 -12.02
CA PRO A 118 6.02 -2.97 -10.64
C PRO A 118 6.32 -1.66 -9.89
N GLU A 119 6.76 -0.61 -10.58
CA GLU A 119 7.02 0.71 -10.00
C GLU A 119 5.80 1.34 -9.32
N SER A 120 4.59 1.02 -9.77
CA SER A 120 3.35 1.50 -9.15
C SER A 120 3.24 1.12 -7.66
N ASN A 121 3.95 0.08 -7.21
CA ASN A 121 3.99 -0.32 -5.81
C ASN A 121 4.65 0.74 -4.91
N LEU A 122 5.47 1.65 -5.47
CA LEU A 122 5.96 2.83 -4.74
C LEU A 122 4.79 3.76 -4.40
N ALA A 123 3.78 3.88 -5.27
CA ALA A 123 2.63 4.76 -5.04
C ALA A 123 1.62 4.25 -4.01
N SER A 124 1.62 2.95 -3.72
CA SER A 124 0.94 2.42 -2.53
C SER A 124 1.85 2.43 -1.30
N GLY A 125 3.17 2.63 -1.44
CA GLY A 125 4.14 2.52 -0.33
C GLY A 125 4.48 1.07 0.03
N THR A 126 4.24 0.15 -0.90
CA THR A 126 4.53 -1.29 -0.77
C THR A 126 5.77 -1.71 -1.55
N ALA A 127 6.62 -0.75 -1.87
CA ALA A 127 7.94 -0.95 -2.43
C ALA A 127 8.92 0.08 -1.87
N ILE A 128 10.20 -0.26 -1.93
CA ILE A 128 11.33 0.63 -1.71
C ILE A 128 12.30 0.50 -2.89
N ARG A 129 13.12 1.52 -3.07
CA ARG A 129 14.30 1.48 -3.92
C ARG A 129 15.57 1.63 -3.09
N ILE A 130 16.52 0.75 -3.34
CA ILE A 130 17.89 0.83 -2.82
C ILE A 130 18.82 1.05 -4.01
N ARG A 131 19.68 2.07 -3.97
CA ARG A 131 20.47 2.57 -5.13
C ARG A 131 19.61 2.93 -6.34
N PRO A 132 18.73 3.94 -6.23
CA PRO A 132 17.89 4.39 -7.34
C PRO A 132 18.72 4.67 -8.59
N GLY A 133 18.29 4.14 -9.74
CA GLY A 133 19.01 4.28 -11.01
C GLY A 133 19.74 3.00 -11.47
N SER A 134 19.82 1.98 -10.62
CA SER A 134 20.32 0.64 -10.98
C SER A 134 19.32 -0.12 -11.87
N ARG A 135 19.03 0.39 -13.07
CA ARG A 135 18.04 -0.17 -14.02
C ARG A 135 18.63 -1.07 -15.10
N ALA A 136 19.75 -1.69 -14.79
CA ALA A 136 20.45 -2.62 -15.66
C ALA A 136 20.89 -3.83 -14.84
N LYS A 137 21.11 -4.97 -15.50
CA LYS A 137 21.65 -6.16 -14.85
C LYS A 137 23.14 -5.99 -14.56
N GLY A 138 23.59 -6.61 -13.46
CA GLY A 138 25.00 -6.73 -13.13
C GLY A 138 25.52 -5.60 -12.24
N GLY A 139 24.64 -4.91 -11.51
CA GLY A 139 25.01 -3.91 -10.52
C GLY A 139 25.49 -4.50 -9.19
N PHE A 140 25.51 -5.83 -9.04
CA PHE A 140 26.02 -6.53 -7.86
C PHE A 140 27.22 -7.40 -8.21
N PHE A 141 28.22 -7.41 -7.32
CA PHE A 141 29.27 -8.43 -7.39
C PHE A 141 28.66 -9.83 -7.15
N PRO A 142 29.25 -10.92 -7.70
CA PRO A 142 28.68 -12.26 -7.57
C PRO A 142 28.36 -12.68 -6.12
N LEU A 143 29.23 -12.32 -5.17
CA LEU A 143 29.01 -12.62 -3.76
C LEU A 143 27.87 -11.78 -3.15
N GLN A 144 27.78 -10.50 -3.52
CA GLN A 144 26.68 -9.63 -3.10
C GLN A 144 25.34 -10.14 -3.62
N GLU A 145 25.29 -10.59 -4.89
CA GLU A 145 24.05 -11.16 -5.42
C GLU A 145 23.68 -12.43 -4.64
N LEU A 146 24.63 -13.31 -4.29
CA LEU A 146 24.34 -14.50 -3.47
C LEU A 146 23.71 -14.13 -2.11
N VAL A 147 24.25 -13.13 -1.43
CA VAL A 147 23.68 -12.62 -0.17
C VAL A 147 22.29 -12.02 -0.40
N LEU A 148 22.10 -11.25 -1.48
CA LEU A 148 20.80 -10.71 -1.86
C LEU A 148 19.76 -11.82 -2.10
N ARG A 149 20.14 -12.88 -2.82
CA ARG A 149 19.26 -14.02 -3.10
C ARG A 149 18.85 -14.74 -1.81
N ASP A 150 19.76 -14.82 -0.85
CA ASP A 150 19.48 -15.39 0.46
C ASP A 150 18.50 -14.55 1.28
N ILE A 151 18.68 -13.21 1.32
CA ILE A 151 17.74 -12.27 1.94
C ILE A 151 16.33 -12.44 1.35
N LEU A 152 16.24 -12.49 0.02
CA LEU A 152 14.95 -12.68 -0.66
C LEU A 152 14.34 -14.06 -0.36
N ALA A 153 15.17 -15.10 -0.22
CA ALA A 153 14.71 -16.43 0.15
C ALA A 153 14.09 -16.48 1.55
N ASP A 154 14.65 -15.74 2.52
CA ASP A 154 14.08 -15.60 3.86
C ASP A 154 12.75 -14.83 3.87
N CYS A 155 12.50 -14.02 2.83
CA CYS A 155 11.21 -13.38 2.59
C CYS A 155 10.18 -14.32 1.95
N GLU A 156 10.51 -15.59 1.72
CA GLU A 156 9.57 -16.66 1.35
C GLU A 156 8.66 -16.30 0.15
N GLY A 157 9.17 -15.53 -0.81
CA GLY A 157 8.42 -15.08 -1.99
C GLY A 157 7.35 -14.02 -1.74
N VAL A 158 7.31 -13.42 -0.55
CA VAL A 158 6.49 -12.22 -0.26
C VAL A 158 7.13 -10.97 -0.82
N VAL A 159 8.46 -10.91 -0.91
CA VAL A 159 9.20 -9.82 -1.56
C VAL A 159 9.65 -10.26 -2.95
N ARG A 160 9.42 -9.40 -3.94
CA ARG A 160 9.95 -9.50 -5.31
C ARG A 160 11.06 -8.48 -5.50
N TRP A 161 12.10 -8.89 -6.24
CA TRP A 161 13.19 -8.01 -6.66
C TRP A 161 13.09 -7.72 -8.15
N GLY A 162 13.14 -6.44 -8.54
CA GLY A 162 13.03 -6.01 -9.92
C GLY A 162 14.23 -6.41 -10.79
N GLY A 163 15.34 -6.89 -10.21
CA GLY A 163 16.43 -7.49 -10.96
C GLY A 163 16.06 -8.80 -11.69
N ASP A 164 14.98 -9.46 -11.25
CA ASP A 164 14.43 -10.66 -11.89
C ASP A 164 13.33 -10.37 -12.93
N ASP A 165 12.91 -9.10 -13.08
CA ASP A 165 11.89 -8.70 -14.04
C ASP A 165 12.43 -8.71 -15.48
N GLN A 166 11.50 -8.73 -16.45
CA GLN A 166 11.85 -8.59 -17.87
C GLN A 166 12.42 -7.19 -18.14
N GLU A 167 11.74 -6.16 -17.64
CA GLU A 167 12.26 -4.80 -17.56
C GLU A 167 12.99 -4.66 -16.23
N VAL A 168 14.31 -4.62 -16.30
CA VAL A 168 15.16 -4.77 -15.12
C VAL A 168 15.20 -3.50 -14.30
N ASP A 169 14.88 -3.61 -13.02
CA ASP A 169 15.16 -2.59 -12.01
C ASP A 169 15.78 -3.24 -10.77
N GLU A 170 17.10 -3.37 -10.75
CA GLU A 170 17.84 -3.93 -9.61
C GLU A 170 17.69 -3.09 -8.33
N SER A 171 17.21 -1.84 -8.44
CA SER A 171 16.94 -1.02 -7.26
C SER A 171 15.62 -1.37 -6.57
N LEU A 172 14.65 -1.97 -7.27
CA LEU A 172 13.28 -2.10 -6.81
C LEU A 172 13.04 -3.37 -5.97
N PHE A 173 12.53 -3.18 -4.76
CA PHE A 173 12.06 -4.25 -3.88
C PHE A 173 10.60 -4.00 -3.53
N SER A 174 9.70 -4.93 -3.84
CA SER A 174 8.27 -4.74 -3.65
C SER A 174 7.58 -5.95 -3.01
N ILE A 175 6.49 -5.70 -2.31
CA ILE A 175 5.60 -6.77 -1.85
C ILE A 175 4.93 -7.39 -3.07
N ALA A 176 5.16 -8.69 -3.27
CA ALA A 176 4.68 -9.47 -4.41
C ALA A 176 3.21 -9.89 -4.30
N LEU A 177 2.60 -9.73 -3.12
CA LEU A 177 1.29 -10.27 -2.76
C LEU A 177 0.31 -9.16 -2.39
N GLY A 178 -0.96 -9.34 -2.72
CA GLY A 178 -2.00 -8.38 -2.37
C GLY A 178 -2.36 -8.35 -0.88
N PRO A 179 -3.10 -7.31 -0.44
CA PRO A 179 -3.31 -6.99 0.97
C PRO A 179 -4.08 -8.05 1.78
N ARG A 180 -4.79 -8.94 1.10
CA ARG A 180 -5.55 -10.03 1.75
C ARG A 180 -4.77 -11.34 1.87
N ASN A 181 -3.54 -11.39 1.37
CA ASN A 181 -2.75 -12.61 1.40
C ASN A 181 -2.13 -12.81 2.79
N LYS A 182 -2.54 -13.89 3.47
CA LYS A 182 -2.10 -14.21 4.84
C LYS A 182 -0.57 -14.35 4.97
N ARG A 183 0.14 -14.70 3.90
CA ARG A 183 1.60 -14.86 3.90
C ARG A 183 2.34 -13.56 4.23
N VAL A 184 1.77 -12.40 3.88
CA VAL A 184 2.34 -11.10 4.24
C VAL A 184 2.37 -10.96 5.76
N ARG A 185 1.23 -11.20 6.43
CA ARG A 185 1.15 -11.17 7.88
C ARG A 185 2.04 -12.21 8.55
N THR A 186 2.02 -13.45 8.07
CA THR A 186 2.86 -14.53 8.62
C THR A 186 4.35 -14.18 8.59
N LEU A 187 4.83 -13.61 7.47
CA LEU A 187 6.22 -13.19 7.36
C LEU A 187 6.53 -11.99 8.28
N ALA A 188 5.63 -11.01 8.35
CA ALA A 188 5.80 -9.86 9.23
C ALA A 188 5.88 -10.30 10.71
N ASP A 189 5.01 -11.21 11.15
CA ASP A 189 5.03 -11.75 12.51
C ASP A 189 6.32 -12.52 12.81
N LYS A 190 6.83 -13.28 11.83
CA LYS A 190 8.15 -13.96 11.92
C LYS A 190 9.28 -12.95 12.13
N PHE A 191 9.34 -11.88 11.34
CA PHE A 191 10.39 -10.86 11.48
C PHE A 191 10.28 -10.08 12.79
N ARG A 192 9.06 -9.75 13.26
CA ARG A 192 8.87 -9.16 14.59
C ARG A 192 9.36 -10.09 15.70
N GLY A 193 9.13 -11.40 15.56
CA GLY A 193 9.68 -12.40 16.48
C GLY A 193 11.21 -12.35 16.55
N TRP A 194 11.88 -12.29 15.39
CA TRP A 194 13.34 -12.18 15.30
C TRP A 194 13.90 -10.94 16.00
N GLU A 195 13.23 -9.79 15.89
CA GLU A 195 13.66 -8.57 16.59
C GLU A 195 13.63 -8.71 18.12
N THR A 196 12.86 -9.65 18.65
CA THR A 196 12.75 -9.92 20.09
C THR A 196 13.60 -11.10 20.57
N ALA A 197 14.19 -11.86 19.65
CA ALA A 197 14.96 -13.07 19.94
C ALA A 197 16.47 -12.82 19.72
N PRO A 198 17.31 -12.87 20.77
CA PRO A 198 18.75 -12.72 20.62
C PRO A 198 19.33 -13.77 19.64
N GLY A 199 20.14 -13.33 18.68
CA GLY A 199 20.79 -14.21 17.71
C GLY A 199 19.92 -14.56 16.49
N GLU A 200 18.75 -13.96 16.32
CA GLU A 200 17.94 -14.07 15.11
C GLU A 200 17.81 -12.72 14.38
N GLY A 201 17.45 -12.76 13.09
CA GLY A 201 17.18 -11.56 12.30
C GLY A 201 18.38 -10.93 11.58
N ALA A 202 18.32 -9.62 11.41
CA ALA A 202 19.24 -8.89 10.55
C ALA A 202 20.63 -8.67 11.19
N GLY A 203 21.69 -8.94 10.43
CA GLY A 203 23.08 -8.81 10.91
C GLY A 203 23.60 -10.04 11.68
N VAL A 204 22.81 -11.10 11.81
CA VAL A 204 23.29 -12.39 12.34
C VAL A 204 24.20 -13.05 11.31
N ASN A 205 25.35 -13.54 11.75
CA ASN A 205 26.27 -14.28 10.88
C ASN A 205 25.63 -15.62 10.48
N VAL A 206 25.20 -15.70 9.23
CA VAL A 206 24.58 -16.88 8.64
C VAL A 206 25.44 -17.38 7.50
N ASP A 207 25.64 -18.70 7.42
CA ASP A 207 26.25 -19.32 6.25
C ASP A 207 25.25 -19.33 5.08
N PHE A 208 25.30 -18.27 4.27
CA PHE A 208 24.49 -18.15 3.05
C PHE A 208 24.95 -19.11 1.93
N LEU A 209 26.13 -19.72 2.05
CA LEU A 209 26.64 -20.73 1.12
C LEU A 209 26.16 -22.15 1.46
N ALA A 210 25.55 -22.34 2.63
CA ALA A 210 24.94 -23.60 3.03
C ALA A 210 24.03 -24.16 1.91
N PRO A 211 24.15 -25.45 1.54
CA PRO A 211 23.45 -26.01 0.39
C PRO A 211 21.93 -25.81 0.40
N SER A 212 21.30 -25.94 1.57
CA SER A 212 19.85 -25.74 1.74
C SER A 212 19.43 -24.29 1.45
N ARG A 213 20.21 -23.30 1.88
CA ARG A 213 19.91 -21.88 1.66
C ARG A 213 20.06 -21.51 0.19
N ARG A 214 21.15 -21.95 -0.45
CA ARG A 214 21.36 -21.79 -1.90
C ARG A 214 20.25 -22.44 -2.73
N ALA A 215 19.75 -23.60 -2.31
CA ALA A 215 18.65 -24.28 -2.99
C ALA A 215 17.33 -23.48 -2.91
N ARG A 216 16.97 -22.94 -1.74
CA ARG A 216 15.80 -22.06 -1.56
C ARG A 216 15.92 -20.80 -2.41
N ALA A 217 17.07 -20.15 -2.36
CA ALA A 217 17.39 -18.95 -3.12
C ALA A 217 17.28 -19.17 -4.65
N THR A 218 17.84 -20.28 -5.15
CA THR A 218 17.76 -20.65 -6.57
C THR A 218 16.33 -20.95 -6.99
N THR A 219 15.58 -21.66 -6.14
CA THR A 219 14.16 -21.97 -6.39
C THR A 219 13.32 -20.71 -6.48
N LEU A 220 13.55 -19.76 -5.55
CA LEU A 220 12.85 -18.48 -5.56
C LEU A 220 13.19 -17.67 -6.81
N ALA A 221 14.47 -17.52 -7.16
CA ALA A 221 14.88 -16.76 -8.35
C ALA A 221 14.24 -17.32 -9.63
N ARG A 222 14.18 -18.65 -9.77
CA ARG A 222 13.47 -19.29 -10.90
C ARG A 222 11.96 -19.00 -10.89
N ALA A 223 11.34 -18.96 -9.72
CA ALA A 223 9.92 -18.64 -9.60
C ALA A 223 9.63 -17.17 -9.92
N GLN A 224 10.52 -16.25 -9.53
CA GLN A 224 10.36 -14.82 -9.80
C GLN A 224 10.49 -14.50 -11.29
N ARG A 225 11.51 -15.04 -11.96
CA ARG A 225 11.74 -14.82 -13.41
C ARG A 225 10.69 -15.41 -14.35
N ARG A 226 9.79 -16.26 -13.83
CA ARG A 226 8.70 -16.90 -14.61
C ARG A 226 7.38 -16.13 -14.55
N ARG A 227 7.26 -15.16 -13.64
CA ARG A 227 6.09 -14.32 -13.45
C ARG A 227 6.33 -12.98 -14.09
#